data_AF-A0A1V6HAJ3-F1
#
_entry.id   AF-A0A1V6HAJ3-F1
#
_cell.length_a   1.000
_cell.length_b   1.000
_cell.length_c   1.000
_cell.angle_alpha   90.00
_cell.angle_beta   90.00
_cell.angle_gamma   90.00
#
_symmetry.space_group_name_H-M   'P 1'
#
loop_
_entity.id
_entity.type
_entity.pdbx_description
1 polymer ?
#
loop_
_entity_poly.entity_id
_entity_poly.type
_entity_poly.pdbx_seq_one_letter_code
_entity_poly.pdbx_strand_id
1 'polypeptide(L)'
;MRRRGLLIVCLFMADSFAACDVDKKNQEVPVDTVETGDGFSCDPGKEPGEDLEEEPGEAPGEDPGQEPEQDPGQEASEPAKVLERGDCKSCTGDDDCNEGFKCLSLASEDKYCLRPCEEHKDCLPGYQCFQASSVLKACVPNTYNCVPCAFDAPCDEGMCCDFNNGQCKECRQQCDQCIYDSDCAGDMRCFKKAGSPVGVCVEECEKQECSDTTNFTCSPSFNNIQVCQPNDVYCGGCPDGTFPLPDGTGCVECLDSSHCDDGICDLITYTCDYSECPSHLHMCDDGQCHTCCEDAHCVCEGGGTGICRSNFECECCSTCDDSDCRDPYPVCAKVDGVEMCVQCKEDADCHRINEACICTPVYACEFSDHTACTK
;
A
#
# COMPACT_ATOMS: atom_id res chain seq x y z
N MET A 1 30.47 5.62 62.93
CA MET A 1 31.69 5.77 62.09
C MET A 1 31.52 7.00 61.18
N ARG A 2 32.59 7.52 60.53
CA ARG A 2 32.51 8.74 59.69
C ARG A 2 32.36 8.43 58.19
N ARG A 3 31.35 9.03 57.55
CA ARG A 3 31.21 9.47 56.14
C ARG A 3 29.91 10.32 56.13
N ARG A 4 29.82 11.59 55.70
CA ARG A 4 30.37 12.30 54.52
C ARG A 4 30.10 11.49 53.23
N GLY A 5 29.10 11.78 52.41
CA GLY A 5 28.13 12.88 52.42
C GLY A 5 28.51 13.97 51.42
N LEU A 6 27.70 14.12 50.36
CA LEU A 6 27.83 15.09 49.28
C LEU A 6 26.41 15.35 48.74
N LEU A 7 25.97 16.61 48.67
CA LEU A 7 24.81 16.97 47.85
C LEU A 7 25.31 17.18 46.41
N ILE A 8 24.56 16.71 45.42
CA ILE A 8 24.73 17.11 44.03
C ILE A 8 23.64 18.14 43.74
N VAL A 9 24.08 19.34 43.31
CA VAL A 9 23.19 20.41 42.86
C VAL A 9 22.98 20.25 41.36
N CYS A 10 21.73 20.28 40.91
CA CYS A 10 21.41 20.25 39.49
C CYS A 10 21.87 21.55 38.82
N LEU A 11 23.00 21.50 38.10
CA LEU A 11 23.41 22.54 37.19
C LEU A 11 22.68 22.34 35.85
N PHE A 12 21.66 23.16 35.61
CA PHE A 12 21.15 23.36 34.26
C PHE A 12 22.22 24.10 33.44
N MET A 13 22.75 23.46 32.40
CA MET A 13 23.40 24.17 31.30
C MET A 13 22.33 24.46 30.23
N ALA A 14 22.23 25.72 29.84
CA ALA A 14 21.40 26.16 28.74
C ALA A 14 22.32 26.46 27.56
N ASP A 15 22.41 25.51 26.63
CA ASP A 15 23.11 25.71 25.36
C ASP A 15 22.17 26.34 24.31
N SER A 16 22.78 27.13 23.42
CA SER A 16 22.08 28.14 22.64
C SER A 16 21.50 27.61 21.33
N PHE A 17 20.17 27.58 21.22
CA PHE A 17 19.49 27.53 19.92
C PHE A 17 19.24 28.94 19.41
N ALA A 18 19.82 29.30 18.27
CA ALA A 18 19.60 30.58 17.62
C ALA A 18 18.27 30.56 16.86
N ALA A 19 17.23 31.18 17.44
CA ALA A 19 15.97 31.41 16.75
C ALA A 19 16.12 32.58 15.76
N CYS A 20 15.67 32.38 14.51
CA CYS A 20 15.51 33.45 13.54
C CYS A 20 14.22 34.22 13.83
N ASP A 21 14.33 35.35 14.51
CA ASP A 21 13.19 36.20 14.86
C ASP A 21 12.60 36.88 13.61
N VAL A 22 11.28 36.74 13.41
CA VAL A 22 10.54 37.34 12.29
C VAL A 22 9.58 38.39 12.86
N ASP A 23 10.09 39.62 13.03
CA ASP A 23 9.33 40.74 13.61
C ASP A 23 8.13 41.12 12.72
N LYS A 24 6.94 40.68 13.13
CA LYS A 24 5.67 41.12 12.56
C LYS A 24 5.34 42.54 13.03
N LYS A 25 5.57 43.53 12.17
CA LYS A 25 4.90 44.84 12.25
C LYS A 25 4.03 45.09 11.03
N ASN A 26 2.82 45.54 11.31
CA ASN A 26 1.71 45.70 10.38
C ASN A 26 1.30 47.18 10.36
N GLN A 27 1.43 47.86 9.22
CA GLN A 27 0.77 49.15 9.00
C GLN A 27 0.58 49.50 7.50
N GLU A 28 -0.57 49.07 6.97
CA GLU A 28 -1.49 49.78 6.06
C GLU A 28 -1.02 51.01 5.22
N VAL A 29 -1.20 50.89 3.88
CA VAL A 29 -1.73 51.96 2.95
C VAL A 29 -0.78 53.14 2.58
N PRO A 30 -0.88 53.80 1.39
CA PRO A 30 -1.63 53.56 0.14
C PRO A 30 -0.73 53.38 -1.13
N VAL A 31 -1.37 53.28 -2.30
CA VAL A 31 -0.79 53.56 -3.63
C VAL A 31 -0.79 55.06 -3.92
N ASP A 32 0.31 55.66 -4.40
CA ASP A 32 0.30 56.60 -5.54
C ASP A 32 1.68 56.85 -6.18
N THR A 33 1.64 57.51 -7.34
CA THR A 33 2.68 57.82 -8.32
C THR A 33 3.77 58.82 -7.90
N VAL A 34 5.03 58.55 -8.29
CA VAL A 34 6.09 59.55 -8.54
C VAL A 34 6.98 59.11 -9.72
N GLU A 35 7.47 60.09 -10.47
CA GLU A 35 8.16 59.99 -11.77
C GLU A 35 9.58 59.38 -11.71
N THR A 36 9.99 58.68 -12.77
CA THR A 36 11.40 58.36 -13.07
C THR A 36 11.97 59.35 -14.08
N GLY A 37 12.82 60.27 -13.61
CA GLY A 37 13.56 61.22 -14.45
C GLY A 37 15.00 60.78 -14.73
N ASP A 38 15.43 61.04 -15.97
CA ASP A 38 16.82 61.16 -16.47
C ASP A 38 17.85 60.03 -16.23
N GLY A 39 18.24 59.40 -17.35
CA GLY A 39 19.66 59.44 -17.73
C GLY A 39 20.40 58.14 -18.06
N PHE A 40 20.15 57.53 -19.23
CA PHE A 40 21.06 57.65 -20.39
C PHE A 40 20.48 56.90 -21.62
N SER A 41 20.91 57.23 -22.84
CA SER A 41 20.37 56.70 -24.10
C SER A 41 21.46 56.26 -25.08
N CYS A 42 21.19 55.16 -25.80
CA CYS A 42 21.67 54.85 -27.15
C CYS A 42 20.60 54.02 -27.89
N ASP A 43 20.61 54.07 -29.23
CA ASP A 43 19.42 53.89 -30.09
C ASP A 43 19.52 52.63 -31.02
N PRO A 44 18.41 51.94 -31.36
CA PRO A 44 18.42 50.75 -32.22
C PRO A 44 18.20 51.02 -33.73
N GLY A 45 18.91 50.29 -34.61
CA GLY A 45 18.74 50.37 -36.08
C GLY A 45 18.43 49.01 -36.74
N LYS A 46 17.62 49.01 -37.83
CA LYS A 46 17.15 47.80 -38.53
C LYS A 46 16.76 48.08 -40.00
N GLU A 47 16.77 47.03 -40.84
CA GLU A 47 16.24 46.94 -42.23
C GLU A 47 17.05 47.67 -43.35
N PRO A 48 16.77 47.45 -44.67
CA PRO A 48 17.30 46.31 -45.45
C PRO A 48 17.83 46.70 -46.87
N GLY A 49 18.14 45.72 -47.75
CA GLY A 49 18.43 45.97 -49.19
C GLY A 49 19.03 44.78 -49.98
N GLU A 50 18.82 44.78 -51.30
CA GLU A 50 19.04 43.67 -52.28
C GLU A 50 19.98 44.10 -53.45
N ASP A 51 20.31 43.39 -54.56
CA ASP A 51 19.92 42.09 -55.20
C ASP A 51 20.99 41.67 -56.28
N LEU A 52 20.67 40.68 -57.16
CA LEU A 52 21.13 40.42 -58.56
C LEU A 52 22.11 39.24 -58.91
N GLU A 53 21.53 38.22 -59.58
CA GLU A 53 21.87 37.59 -60.91
C GLU A 53 23.25 36.90 -61.17
N GLU A 54 23.29 35.57 -61.40
CA GLU A 54 23.34 34.80 -62.71
C GLU A 54 24.77 34.56 -63.30
N GLU A 55 25.17 33.56 -64.12
CA GLU A 55 24.77 32.18 -64.57
C GLU A 55 25.92 31.64 -65.50
N PRO A 56 25.91 30.47 -66.22
CA PRO A 56 25.18 29.18 -66.11
C PRO A 56 26.09 27.90 -66.20
N GLY A 57 25.51 26.68 -66.21
CA GLY A 57 26.17 25.48 -66.75
C GLY A 57 25.41 24.14 -66.64
N GLU A 58 25.05 23.50 -67.76
CA GLU A 58 24.22 22.27 -67.83
C GLU A 58 24.98 20.98 -68.23
N ALA A 59 24.74 19.88 -67.49
CA ALA A 59 24.47 18.48 -67.94
C ALA A 59 25.45 17.70 -68.87
N PRO A 60 25.26 16.38 -69.11
CA PRO A 60 24.66 15.31 -68.29
C PRO A 60 25.62 14.12 -68.03
N GLY A 61 25.16 13.09 -67.30
CA GLY A 61 25.78 11.76 -67.25
C GLY A 61 24.84 10.70 -66.67
N GLU A 62 24.65 9.58 -67.38
CA GLU A 62 23.70 8.50 -67.04
C GLU A 62 24.40 7.16 -66.79
N ASP A 63 23.96 6.44 -65.73
CA ASP A 63 23.96 4.96 -65.56
C ASP A 63 25.33 4.21 -65.52
N PRO A 64 25.42 2.94 -65.04
CA PRO A 64 24.44 2.15 -64.29
C PRO A 64 24.90 1.55 -62.95
N GLY A 65 23.92 1.26 -62.08
CA GLY A 65 23.85 -0.04 -61.40
C GLY A 65 24.31 -0.17 -59.94
N GLN A 66 23.37 -0.05 -59.01
CA GLN A 66 23.40 -0.78 -57.73
C GLN A 66 22.06 -1.46 -57.48
N GLU A 67 22.09 -2.79 -57.37
CA GLU A 67 21.03 -3.59 -56.71
C GLU A 67 21.26 -3.62 -55.18
N PRO A 68 20.24 -3.96 -54.37
CA PRO A 68 19.96 -3.18 -53.17
C PRO A 68 20.86 -3.48 -51.97
N GLU A 69 20.98 -2.46 -51.10
CA GLU A 69 21.48 -2.63 -49.74
C GLU A 69 20.59 -3.63 -48.99
N GLN A 70 21.21 -4.65 -48.41
CA GLN A 70 20.53 -5.55 -47.49
C GLN A 70 20.44 -4.84 -46.14
N ASP A 71 19.22 -4.49 -45.75
CA ASP A 71 18.84 -4.11 -44.39
C ASP A 71 19.41 -5.14 -43.39
N PRO A 72 20.42 -4.78 -42.56
CA PRO A 72 20.87 -5.60 -41.46
C PRO A 72 19.81 -5.46 -40.36
N GLY A 73 18.70 -6.19 -40.56
CA GLY A 73 17.44 -5.94 -39.89
C GLY A 73 17.56 -5.86 -38.39
N GLN A 74 16.77 -4.94 -37.80
CA GLN A 74 16.64 -4.69 -36.37
C GLN A 74 16.98 -5.92 -35.52
N GLU A 75 18.07 -5.85 -34.75
CA GLU A 75 18.21 -6.75 -33.61
C GLU A 75 17.03 -6.49 -32.68
N ALA A 76 16.07 -7.41 -32.69
CA ALA A 76 15.01 -7.44 -31.71
C ALA A 76 15.68 -7.62 -30.35
N SER A 77 15.76 -6.52 -29.59
CA SER A 77 16.32 -6.48 -28.24
C SER A 77 15.82 -7.67 -27.45
N GLU A 78 16.73 -8.56 -27.03
CA GLU A 78 16.37 -9.73 -26.24
C GLU A 78 15.51 -9.25 -25.05
N PRO A 79 14.38 -9.91 -24.75
CA PRO A 79 13.57 -9.52 -23.61
C PRO A 79 14.46 -9.57 -22.37
N ALA A 80 14.69 -8.40 -21.76
CA ALA A 80 15.69 -8.23 -20.72
C ALA A 80 15.53 -9.35 -19.67
N LYS A 81 16.59 -10.17 -19.51
CA LYS A 81 16.59 -11.27 -18.55
C LYS A 81 16.10 -10.72 -17.21
N VAL A 82 15.04 -11.32 -16.65
CA VAL A 82 14.65 -11.05 -15.28
C VAL A 82 15.78 -11.56 -14.39
N LEU A 83 16.65 -10.66 -13.98
CA LEU A 83 17.80 -10.98 -13.14
C LEU A 83 17.26 -11.46 -11.79
N GLU A 84 17.56 -12.72 -11.44
CA GLU A 84 17.10 -13.27 -10.16
C GLU A 84 17.62 -12.41 -9.00
N ARG A 85 16.69 -11.96 -8.14
CA ARG A 85 16.93 -11.05 -7.02
C ARG A 85 18.17 -11.47 -6.26
N GLY A 86 19.20 -10.63 -6.28
CA GLY A 86 20.51 -10.86 -5.66
C GLY A 86 21.01 -9.68 -4.84
N ASP A 87 20.29 -8.56 -4.84
CA ASP A 87 20.61 -7.35 -4.11
C ASP A 87 20.71 -7.63 -2.60
N CYS A 88 21.74 -7.09 -1.95
CA CYS A 88 22.02 -7.24 -0.52
C CYS A 88 22.36 -8.66 -0.01
N LYS A 89 22.58 -9.65 -0.88
CA LYS A 89 23.21 -10.93 -0.48
C LYS A 89 24.64 -10.71 0.03
N SER A 90 25.00 -11.27 1.19
CA SER A 90 26.38 -11.19 1.72
C SER A 90 27.39 -11.92 0.83
N CYS A 91 28.59 -11.35 0.62
CA CYS A 91 29.60 -11.90 -0.31
C CYS A 91 31.06 -11.69 0.15
N THR A 92 32.00 -12.47 -0.42
CA THR A 92 33.45 -12.27 -0.28
C THR A 92 34.07 -11.73 -1.57
N GLY A 93 33.61 -12.24 -2.73
CA GLY A 93 33.97 -11.78 -4.07
C GLY A 93 32.81 -11.90 -5.07
N ASP A 94 33.04 -11.47 -6.32
CA ASP A 94 31.99 -11.45 -7.36
C ASP A 94 31.39 -12.84 -7.65
N ASP A 95 32.18 -13.91 -7.51
CA ASP A 95 31.76 -15.30 -7.77
C ASP A 95 30.71 -15.81 -6.76
N ASP A 96 30.51 -15.10 -5.64
CA ASP A 96 29.44 -15.40 -4.67
C ASP A 96 28.07 -14.84 -5.12
N CYS A 97 28.04 -13.98 -6.13
CA CYS A 97 26.87 -13.20 -6.56
C CYS A 97 26.15 -13.79 -7.78
N ASN A 98 24.89 -13.38 -7.98
CA ASN A 98 24.08 -13.79 -9.15
C ASN A 98 24.62 -13.17 -10.45
N GLU A 99 24.21 -13.69 -11.62
CA GLU A 99 24.62 -13.15 -12.93
C GLU A 99 24.35 -11.64 -13.01
N GLY A 100 25.37 -10.84 -13.35
CA GLY A 100 25.28 -9.39 -13.46
C GLY A 100 25.58 -8.60 -12.17
N PHE A 101 25.60 -9.21 -10.99
CA PHE A 101 25.84 -8.53 -9.72
C PHE A 101 27.34 -8.36 -9.40
N LYS A 102 27.66 -7.45 -8.46
CA LYS A 102 29.04 -7.17 -8.01
C LYS A 102 29.16 -7.11 -6.49
N CYS A 103 30.27 -7.65 -5.96
CA CYS A 103 30.51 -7.76 -4.54
C CYS A 103 31.22 -6.51 -3.98
N LEU A 104 30.43 -5.58 -3.43
CA LEU A 104 30.86 -4.22 -3.07
C LEU A 104 30.58 -3.92 -1.58
N SER A 105 31.38 -3.03 -0.99
CA SER A 105 31.18 -2.56 0.39
C SER A 105 30.28 -1.33 0.43
N LEU A 106 29.36 -1.28 1.41
CA LEU A 106 28.51 -0.14 1.70
C LEU A 106 29.04 0.63 2.93
N ALA A 107 30.29 1.08 2.84
CA ALA A 107 31.02 1.85 3.85
C ALA A 107 31.29 1.14 5.22
N SER A 108 30.84 -0.09 5.43
CA SER A 108 31.39 -1.01 6.45
C SER A 108 32.49 -1.92 5.86
N GLU A 109 33.12 -2.77 6.67
CA GLU A 109 34.05 -3.81 6.17
C GLU A 109 33.32 -4.96 5.44
N ASP A 110 32.01 -5.09 5.66
CA ASP A 110 31.14 -6.08 5.02
C ASP A 110 30.95 -5.77 3.53
N LYS A 111 30.64 -6.81 2.75
CA LYS A 111 30.33 -6.68 1.34
C LYS A 111 29.04 -7.39 0.99
N TYR A 112 28.35 -6.82 0.02
CA TYR A 112 27.07 -7.29 -0.49
C TYR A 112 27.09 -7.34 -2.02
N CYS A 113 26.33 -8.27 -2.57
CA CYS A 113 26.01 -8.31 -4.00
C CYS A 113 25.06 -7.15 -4.33
N LEU A 114 25.51 -6.22 -5.17
CA LEU A 114 24.73 -5.07 -5.63
C LEU A 114 24.64 -5.09 -7.15
N ARG A 115 23.48 -4.73 -7.70
CA ARG A 115 23.28 -4.63 -9.14
C ARG A 115 23.94 -3.36 -9.70
N PRO A 116 24.79 -3.42 -10.74
CA PRO A 116 25.23 -2.25 -11.50
C PRO A 116 24.07 -1.41 -12.04
N CYS A 117 24.27 -0.10 -12.19
CA CYS A 117 23.27 0.82 -12.71
C CYS A 117 23.93 2.01 -13.41
N GLU A 118 23.18 2.74 -14.22
CA GLU A 118 23.56 4.07 -14.73
C GLU A 118 22.62 5.17 -14.23
N GLU A 119 21.32 4.89 -14.12
CA GLU A 119 20.26 5.79 -13.66
C GLU A 119 19.43 5.17 -12.52
N HIS A 120 18.67 6.00 -11.79
CA HIS A 120 17.86 5.53 -10.64
C HIS A 120 16.77 4.52 -11.01
N LYS A 121 16.24 4.60 -12.23
CA LYS A 121 15.23 3.66 -12.77
C LYS A 121 15.75 2.23 -12.97
N ASP A 122 17.07 2.05 -13.05
CA ASP A 122 17.70 0.73 -13.19
C ASP A 122 17.63 -0.07 -11.87
N CYS A 123 17.19 0.56 -10.78
CA CYS A 123 17.15 0.03 -9.42
C CYS A 123 15.72 -0.24 -8.94
N LEU A 124 15.54 -1.29 -8.13
CA LEU A 124 14.23 -1.67 -7.59
C LEU A 124 13.67 -0.60 -6.61
N PRO A 125 12.36 -0.62 -6.30
CA PRO A 125 11.81 0.12 -5.17
C PRO A 125 12.64 -0.10 -3.90
N GLY A 126 12.98 0.99 -3.22
CA GLY A 126 13.87 1.01 -2.05
C GLY A 126 15.36 1.24 -2.35
N TYR A 127 15.77 1.21 -3.62
CA TYR A 127 17.17 1.35 -4.04
C TYR A 127 17.39 2.60 -4.90
N GLN A 128 18.57 3.21 -4.78
CA GLN A 128 19.05 4.36 -5.56
C GLN A 128 20.33 3.99 -6.32
N CYS A 129 20.56 4.60 -7.48
CA CYS A 129 21.79 4.37 -8.25
C CYS A 129 22.93 5.26 -7.73
N PHE A 130 23.84 4.68 -6.96
CA PHE A 130 24.88 5.41 -6.24
C PHE A 130 26.30 4.98 -6.63
N GLN A 131 27.27 5.88 -6.49
CA GLN A 131 28.68 5.66 -6.81
C GLN A 131 29.38 4.76 -5.76
N ALA A 132 29.03 3.48 -5.72
CA ALA A 132 29.50 2.49 -4.75
C ALA A 132 31.00 2.16 -4.82
N SER A 133 31.70 2.57 -5.89
CA SER A 133 33.16 2.52 -5.99
C SER A 133 33.70 3.64 -6.87
N SER A 134 35.02 3.79 -6.98
CA SER A 134 35.66 4.78 -7.86
C SER A 134 35.46 4.58 -9.36
N VAL A 135 34.90 3.44 -9.80
CA VAL A 135 34.76 3.07 -11.22
C VAL A 135 33.39 2.50 -11.60
N LEU A 136 32.50 2.29 -10.63
CA LEU A 136 31.21 1.61 -10.82
C LEU A 136 30.16 2.22 -9.89
N LYS A 137 28.99 2.55 -10.46
CA LYS A 137 27.75 2.78 -9.71
C LYS A 137 27.03 1.46 -9.49
N ALA A 138 26.26 1.37 -8.41
CA ALA A 138 25.37 0.23 -8.15
C ALA A 138 24.09 0.70 -7.45
N CYS A 139 23.06 -0.13 -7.53
CA CYS A 139 21.85 -0.01 -6.76
C CYS A 139 22.16 -0.27 -5.28
N VAL A 140 22.08 0.76 -4.47
CA VAL A 140 22.26 0.69 -3.00
C VAL A 140 20.92 0.96 -2.33
N PRO A 141 20.61 0.35 -1.18
CA PRO A 141 19.43 0.73 -0.40
C PRO A 141 19.41 2.23 -0.08
N ASN A 142 18.22 2.83 0.02
CA ASN A 142 18.06 4.24 0.33
C ASN A 142 18.65 4.64 1.71
N THR A 143 18.76 3.67 2.63
CA THR A 143 19.41 3.82 3.95
C THR A 143 20.92 3.54 3.93
N TYR A 144 21.48 3.15 2.77
CA TYR A 144 22.84 2.62 2.59
C TYR A 144 23.15 1.34 3.39
N ASN A 145 22.14 0.68 3.96
CA ASN A 145 22.30 -0.51 4.80
C ASN A 145 21.63 -1.75 4.19
N CYS A 146 22.37 -2.85 4.08
CA CYS A 146 21.80 -4.14 3.68
C CYS A 146 21.33 -4.93 4.91
N VAL A 147 20.03 -5.18 4.98
CA VAL A 147 19.35 -5.84 6.10
C VAL A 147 18.87 -7.25 5.72
N PRO A 148 18.62 -8.16 6.67
CA PRO A 148 18.22 -9.54 6.35
C PRO A 148 16.97 -9.64 5.46
N CYS A 149 15.96 -8.78 5.65
CA CYS A 149 14.75 -8.78 4.81
C CYS A 149 14.96 -8.37 3.35
N ALA A 150 16.14 -7.85 3.00
CA ALA A 150 16.50 -7.55 1.62
C ALA A 150 16.83 -8.82 0.82
N PHE A 151 17.43 -9.85 1.46
CA PHE A 151 17.84 -11.09 0.80
C PHE A 151 17.81 -12.36 1.68
N ASP A 152 18.53 -12.37 2.82
CA ASP A 152 18.80 -13.61 3.58
C ASP A 152 17.57 -14.17 4.32
N ALA A 153 16.60 -13.32 4.64
CA ALA A 153 15.33 -13.67 5.29
C ALA A 153 14.21 -12.79 4.71
N PRO A 154 13.84 -12.97 3.43
CA PRO A 154 12.97 -12.06 2.71
C PRO A 154 11.55 -12.10 3.28
N CYS A 155 10.85 -10.96 3.18
CA CYS A 155 9.47 -10.85 3.64
C CYS A 155 8.50 -11.73 2.84
N ASP A 156 7.42 -12.15 3.50
CA ASP A 156 6.31 -12.88 2.89
C ASP A 156 5.53 -12.03 1.87
N GLU A 157 4.61 -12.66 1.14
CA GLU A 157 3.78 -11.99 0.14
C GLU A 157 2.94 -10.86 0.76
N GLY A 158 2.91 -9.69 0.11
CA GLY A 158 2.28 -8.47 0.64
C GLY A 158 3.10 -7.69 1.67
N MET A 159 4.26 -8.20 2.10
CA MET A 159 5.09 -7.59 3.15
C MET A 159 6.36 -6.93 2.59
N CYS A 160 6.62 -5.70 3.03
CA CYS A 160 7.71 -4.84 2.61
C CYS A 160 8.85 -4.81 3.63
N CYS A 161 10.09 -4.73 3.14
CA CYS A 161 11.30 -4.74 3.97
C CYS A 161 11.68 -3.32 4.42
N ASP A 162 11.72 -3.08 5.73
CA ASP A 162 12.21 -1.83 6.30
C ASP A 162 13.74 -1.85 6.46
N PHE A 163 14.41 -1.18 5.52
CA PHE A 163 15.87 -1.04 5.48
C PHE A 163 16.50 -0.26 6.65
N ASN A 164 15.71 0.27 7.61
CA ASN A 164 16.20 0.93 8.81
C ASN A 164 16.43 -0.05 9.98
N ASN A 165 15.60 -1.08 10.10
CA ASN A 165 15.58 -2.01 11.25
C ASN A 165 15.67 -3.50 10.83
N GLY A 166 15.47 -3.83 9.55
CA GLY A 166 15.49 -5.19 9.02
C GLY A 166 14.22 -6.00 9.29
N GLN A 167 13.13 -5.34 9.67
CA GLN A 167 11.83 -5.95 9.90
C GLN A 167 10.96 -5.92 8.64
N CYS A 168 10.00 -6.84 8.59
CA CYS A 168 8.93 -6.83 7.60
C CYS A 168 7.72 -6.08 8.16
N LYS A 169 7.09 -5.24 7.33
CA LYS A 169 5.88 -4.48 7.59
C LYS A 169 4.90 -4.68 6.43
N GLU A 170 3.62 -4.36 6.60
CA GLU A 170 2.67 -4.38 5.49
C GLU A 170 3.12 -3.39 4.40
N CYS A 171 3.04 -3.81 3.13
CA CYS A 171 3.31 -2.92 2.01
C CYS A 171 2.17 -1.92 1.85
N ARG A 172 2.52 -0.65 1.68
CA ARG A 172 1.58 0.42 1.37
C ARG A 172 1.07 0.31 -0.07
N GLN A 173 -0.23 0.46 -0.25
CA GLN A 173 -0.97 0.37 -1.50
C GLN A 173 -1.03 1.71 -2.23
N GLN A 174 -1.73 1.79 -3.37
CA GLN A 174 -1.83 3.02 -4.14
C GLN A 174 -2.52 4.13 -3.33
N CYS A 175 -1.95 5.34 -3.36
CA CYS A 175 -2.34 6.53 -2.59
C CYS A 175 -2.01 6.56 -1.09
N ASP A 176 -1.58 5.46 -0.49
CA ASP A 176 -1.11 5.41 0.89
C ASP A 176 0.10 6.34 1.12
N GLN A 177 0.22 6.88 2.35
CA GLN A 177 1.23 7.86 2.72
C GLN A 177 2.63 7.23 2.93
N CYS A 178 3.63 7.62 2.15
CA CYS A 178 4.96 7.00 2.14
C CYS A 178 6.12 7.96 2.47
N ILE A 179 7.25 7.41 2.94
CA ILE A 179 8.51 8.13 3.14
C ILE A 179 9.59 7.63 2.15
N TYR A 180 9.56 6.36 1.76
CA TYR A 180 10.51 5.74 0.83
C TYR A 180 9.80 4.83 -0.16
N ASP A 181 10.41 4.61 -1.33
CA ASP A 181 9.94 3.62 -2.31
C ASP A 181 9.77 2.21 -1.71
N SER A 182 10.59 1.84 -0.72
CA SER A 182 10.51 0.58 0.04
C SER A 182 9.32 0.46 0.98
N ASP A 183 8.52 1.52 1.13
CA ASP A 183 7.27 1.46 1.88
C ASP A 183 6.12 0.92 1.02
N CYS A 184 6.21 1.09 -0.31
CA CYS A 184 5.16 0.75 -1.27
C CYS A 184 5.24 -0.71 -1.74
N ALA A 185 4.09 -1.27 -2.12
CA ALA A 185 4.01 -2.61 -2.71
C ALA A 185 4.75 -2.73 -4.07
N GLY A 186 4.81 -3.96 -4.60
CA GLY A 186 5.55 -4.29 -5.82
C GLY A 186 5.26 -3.35 -7.00
N ASP A 187 6.32 -2.96 -7.71
CA ASP A 187 6.32 -2.06 -8.86
C ASP A 187 5.70 -0.65 -8.64
N MET A 188 5.54 -0.23 -7.38
CA MET A 188 5.20 1.16 -7.00
C MET A 188 6.39 1.96 -6.46
N ARG A 189 6.23 3.29 -6.45
CA ARG A 189 7.21 4.31 -6.02
C ARG A 189 6.57 5.33 -5.10
N CYS A 190 7.40 5.93 -4.24
CA CYS A 190 6.94 6.97 -3.32
C CYS A 190 7.03 8.35 -3.97
N PHE A 191 5.96 8.77 -4.66
CA PHE A 191 5.93 10.07 -5.33
C PHE A 191 5.78 11.22 -4.31
N LYS A 192 6.79 12.09 -4.26
CA LYS A 192 6.80 13.29 -3.42
C LYS A 192 6.66 14.55 -4.26
N LYS A 193 5.66 15.38 -3.91
CA LYS A 193 5.55 16.74 -4.43
C LYS A 193 6.71 17.59 -3.90
N ALA A 194 7.28 18.46 -4.75
CA ALA A 194 8.53 19.16 -4.45
C ALA A 194 8.46 19.97 -3.15
N GLY A 195 9.43 19.73 -2.24
CA GLY A 195 9.47 20.34 -0.91
C GLY A 195 8.73 19.56 0.19
N SER A 196 7.99 18.50 -0.14
CA SER A 196 7.38 17.61 0.86
C SER A 196 8.37 16.54 1.36
N PRO A 197 8.49 16.30 2.68
CA PRO A 197 9.24 15.17 3.21
C PRO A 197 8.52 13.83 3.02
N VAL A 198 7.22 13.85 2.73
CA VAL A 198 6.30 12.69 2.65
C VAL A 198 5.64 12.67 1.27
N GLY A 199 5.31 11.48 0.76
CA GLY A 199 4.68 11.27 -0.54
C GLY A 199 3.47 10.35 -0.49
N VAL A 200 3.03 9.93 -1.67
CA VAL A 200 2.03 8.87 -1.86
C VAL A 200 2.60 7.75 -2.72
N CYS A 201 2.22 6.50 -2.44
CA CYS A 201 2.59 5.35 -3.26
C CYS A 201 1.82 5.36 -4.59
N VAL A 202 2.51 5.20 -5.71
CA VAL A 202 1.96 5.22 -7.07
C VAL A 202 2.71 4.28 -8.00
N GLU A 203 2.06 3.81 -9.06
CA GLU A 203 2.62 2.89 -10.07
C GLU A 203 3.82 3.47 -10.82
N GLU A 204 4.80 2.62 -11.18
CA GLU A 204 5.72 2.90 -12.29
C GLU A 204 4.99 2.82 -13.65
N CYS A 205 5.32 3.74 -14.56
CA CYS A 205 4.69 3.83 -15.89
C CYS A 205 5.69 3.89 -17.06
N GLU A 206 6.95 3.47 -16.86
CA GLU A 206 7.94 3.41 -17.95
C GLU A 206 7.65 2.24 -18.95
N LYS A 207 6.90 1.23 -18.51
CA LYS A 207 6.59 0.01 -19.29
C LYS A 207 5.10 -0.14 -19.67
N GLN A 208 4.22 0.56 -18.97
CA GLN A 208 2.77 0.48 -19.11
C GLN A 208 2.14 1.85 -18.83
N GLU A 209 0.96 2.12 -19.37
CA GLU A 209 0.17 3.29 -18.98
C GLU A 209 -0.38 3.08 -17.54
N CYS A 210 -0.70 4.17 -16.85
CA CYS A 210 -1.30 4.13 -15.51
C CYS A 210 -2.63 3.37 -15.54
N SER A 211 -2.89 2.53 -14.54
CA SER A 211 -4.15 1.77 -14.43
C SER A 211 -5.37 2.70 -14.36
N ASP A 212 -5.20 3.88 -13.77
CA ASP A 212 -6.15 4.98 -13.79
C ASP A 212 -5.56 6.23 -14.49
N THR A 213 -5.85 6.37 -15.78
CA THR A 213 -5.52 7.57 -16.58
C THR A 213 -6.46 8.76 -16.35
N THR A 214 -7.47 8.64 -15.49
CA THR A 214 -8.38 9.73 -15.14
C THR A 214 -7.81 10.57 -13.99
N ASN A 215 -7.34 9.92 -12.92
CA ASN A 215 -6.77 10.60 -11.75
C ASN A 215 -5.24 10.71 -11.77
N PHE A 216 -4.54 10.02 -12.67
CA PHE A 216 -3.08 10.07 -12.77
C PHE A 216 -2.60 10.34 -14.20
N THR A 217 -1.45 11.00 -14.31
CA THR A 217 -0.70 11.18 -15.56
C THR A 217 0.71 10.60 -15.39
N CYS A 218 1.15 9.77 -16.34
CA CYS A 218 2.52 9.27 -16.36
C CYS A 218 3.51 10.43 -16.57
N SER A 219 4.46 10.61 -15.65
CA SER A 219 5.45 11.69 -15.71
C SER A 219 6.70 11.43 -14.85
N PRO A 220 7.85 12.05 -15.18
CA PRO A 220 9.10 11.81 -14.48
C PRO A 220 9.08 12.36 -13.05
N SER A 221 9.41 11.50 -12.09
CA SER A 221 9.74 11.86 -10.72
C SER A 221 11.06 12.66 -10.63
N PHE A 222 11.41 13.15 -9.44
CA PHE A 222 12.69 13.85 -9.20
C PHE A 222 13.95 13.00 -9.50
N ASN A 223 13.80 11.67 -9.57
CA ASN A 223 14.85 10.71 -9.93
C ASN A 223 14.80 10.28 -11.42
N ASN A 224 13.99 10.96 -12.25
CA ASN A 224 13.67 10.63 -13.65
C ASN A 224 12.96 9.29 -13.88
N ILE A 225 12.58 8.56 -12.82
CA ILE A 225 11.72 7.37 -12.91
C ILE A 225 10.32 7.82 -13.34
N GLN A 226 9.75 7.22 -14.38
CA GLN A 226 8.38 7.52 -14.82
C GLN A 226 7.37 6.90 -13.86
N VAL A 227 6.54 7.75 -13.24
CA VAL A 227 5.54 7.34 -12.25
C VAL A 227 4.19 7.98 -12.56
N CYS A 228 3.12 7.33 -12.11
CA CYS A 228 1.77 7.84 -12.20
C CYS A 228 1.56 8.98 -11.20
N GLN A 229 1.75 10.22 -11.64
CA GLN A 229 1.61 11.39 -10.79
C GLN A 229 0.13 11.76 -10.65
N PRO A 230 -0.40 11.99 -9.44
CA PRO A 230 -1.77 12.44 -9.26
C PRO A 230 -2.01 13.77 -10.00
N ASN A 231 -3.11 13.82 -10.77
CA ASN A 231 -3.50 14.98 -11.56
C ASN A 231 -3.89 16.20 -10.69
N ASP A 232 -4.33 15.94 -9.45
CA ASP A 232 -4.87 16.93 -8.52
C ASP A 232 -4.02 17.09 -7.25
N VAL A 233 -4.50 17.91 -6.29
CA VAL A 233 -3.89 18.07 -4.97
C VAL A 233 -3.84 16.73 -4.22
N TYR A 234 -4.90 15.94 -4.32
CA TYR A 234 -5.09 14.65 -3.67
C TYR A 234 -4.79 13.48 -4.63
N CYS A 235 -4.65 12.28 -4.07
CA CYS A 235 -4.38 11.06 -4.84
C CYS A 235 -5.68 10.32 -5.18
N GLY A 236 -5.76 9.68 -6.36
CA GLY A 236 -6.94 8.90 -6.78
C GLY A 236 -8.24 9.68 -6.94
N GLY A 237 -8.18 11.02 -7.01
CA GLY A 237 -9.37 11.89 -7.12
C GLY A 237 -10.17 12.08 -5.84
N CYS A 238 -9.72 11.51 -4.71
CA CYS A 238 -10.45 11.55 -3.45
C CYS A 238 -10.23 12.84 -2.64
N PRO A 239 -11.20 13.28 -1.81
CA PRO A 239 -11.00 14.37 -0.86
C PRO A 239 -9.86 14.15 0.14
N ASP A 240 -9.36 15.24 0.73
CA ASP A 240 -8.35 15.19 1.80
C ASP A 240 -8.82 14.31 2.97
N GLY A 241 -7.95 13.42 3.46
CA GLY A 241 -8.31 12.44 4.49
C GLY A 241 -9.16 11.25 3.99
N THR A 242 -9.26 11.02 2.68
CA THR A 242 -9.91 9.82 2.12
C THR A 242 -9.08 9.19 0.99
N PHE A 243 -9.24 7.88 0.82
CA PHE A 243 -8.45 7.02 -0.06
C PHE A 243 -9.36 6.39 -1.14
N PRO A 244 -8.86 6.11 -2.35
CA PRO A 244 -9.63 5.41 -3.37
C PRO A 244 -9.79 3.93 -3.02
N LEU A 245 -10.99 3.37 -3.23
CA LEU A 245 -11.16 1.91 -3.20
C LEU A 245 -10.35 1.24 -4.33
N PRO A 246 -9.76 0.04 -4.10
CA PRO A 246 -9.00 -0.68 -5.14
C PRO A 246 -9.78 -1.07 -6.41
N ASP A 247 -11.12 -1.00 -6.38
CA ASP A 247 -11.99 -1.20 -7.54
C ASP A 247 -12.40 0.10 -8.26
N GLY A 248 -11.92 1.25 -7.78
CA GLY A 248 -12.21 2.58 -8.31
C GLY A 248 -13.66 3.06 -8.09
N THR A 249 -14.48 2.37 -7.28
CA THR A 249 -15.91 2.69 -7.15
C THR A 249 -16.23 3.89 -6.26
N GLY A 250 -15.30 4.33 -5.42
CA GLY A 250 -15.51 5.47 -4.52
C GLY A 250 -14.29 5.79 -3.65
N CYS A 251 -14.51 6.73 -2.73
CA CYS A 251 -13.54 7.20 -1.75
C CYS A 251 -14.01 6.86 -0.34
N VAL A 252 -13.08 6.46 0.51
CA VAL A 252 -13.31 5.89 1.84
C VAL A 252 -12.36 6.48 2.86
N GLU A 253 -12.74 6.46 4.15
CA GLU A 253 -11.83 6.87 5.24
C GLU A 253 -10.74 5.80 5.43
N CYS A 254 -11.18 4.54 5.44
CA CYS A 254 -10.41 3.31 5.58
C CYS A 254 -9.69 2.77 4.34
N LEU A 255 -8.53 2.13 4.47
CA LEU A 255 -8.20 0.92 3.68
C LEU A 255 -7.57 -0.15 4.58
N ASP A 256 -6.68 0.28 5.48
CA ASP A 256 -6.21 -0.47 6.65
C ASP A 256 -6.26 0.43 7.90
N SER A 257 -5.84 -0.11 9.06
CA SER A 257 -5.89 0.64 10.32
C SER A 257 -4.79 1.70 10.47
N SER A 258 -3.76 1.70 9.62
CA SER A 258 -2.75 2.78 9.56
C SER A 258 -3.29 4.07 8.92
N HIS A 259 -4.49 4.04 8.34
CA HIS A 259 -5.23 5.21 7.87
C HIS A 259 -6.08 5.87 8.96
N CYS A 260 -6.11 5.32 10.18
CA CYS A 260 -6.81 5.88 11.34
C CYS A 260 -5.79 6.33 12.41
N ASP A 261 -5.79 7.61 12.80
CA ASP A 261 -4.75 8.19 13.69
C ASP A 261 -4.59 7.43 15.03
N ASP A 262 -5.69 7.29 15.77
CA ASP A 262 -5.82 6.56 17.06
C ASP A 262 -6.95 5.50 16.98
N GLY A 263 -7.39 5.15 15.77
CA GLY A 263 -8.54 4.28 15.52
C GLY A 263 -8.16 2.95 14.85
N ILE A 264 -9.16 2.11 14.59
CA ILE A 264 -9.01 0.82 13.90
C ILE A 264 -10.01 0.78 12.75
N CYS A 265 -9.60 0.23 11.60
CA CYS A 265 -10.44 0.24 10.41
C CYS A 265 -11.50 -0.86 10.41
N ASP A 266 -12.76 -0.48 10.22
CA ASP A 266 -13.82 -1.41 9.82
C ASP A 266 -13.68 -1.70 8.32
N LEU A 267 -13.18 -2.90 7.97
CA LEU A 267 -12.97 -3.32 6.58
C LEU A 267 -14.27 -3.70 5.83
N ILE A 268 -15.44 -3.59 6.47
CA ILE A 268 -16.76 -3.81 5.87
C ILE A 268 -17.38 -2.47 5.46
N THR A 269 -17.25 -1.43 6.29
CA THR A 269 -17.77 -0.07 6.02
C THR A 269 -16.71 0.89 5.46
N TYR A 270 -15.43 0.56 5.61
CA TYR A 270 -14.26 1.42 5.34
C TYR A 270 -14.31 2.78 6.07
N THR A 271 -14.74 2.74 7.34
CA THR A 271 -14.77 3.89 8.26
C THR A 271 -13.83 3.67 9.44
N CYS A 272 -13.18 4.74 9.92
CA CYS A 272 -12.31 4.64 11.08
C CYS A 272 -13.13 4.61 12.38
N ASP A 273 -13.06 3.49 13.12
CA ASP A 273 -13.65 3.38 14.45
C ASP A 273 -12.63 3.84 15.50
N TYR A 274 -12.99 4.87 16.27
CA TYR A 274 -12.16 5.44 17.34
C TYR A 274 -12.60 5.00 18.74
N SER A 275 -13.41 3.94 18.84
CA SER A 275 -13.65 3.24 20.10
C SER A 275 -12.55 2.19 20.36
N GLU A 276 -12.47 1.67 21.58
CA GLU A 276 -11.30 0.88 22.05
C GLU A 276 -11.10 -0.44 21.28
N CYS A 277 -12.08 -0.88 20.49
CA CYS A 277 -12.02 -1.95 19.50
C CYS A 277 -12.98 -1.62 18.34
N PRO A 278 -12.84 -2.25 17.15
CA PRO A 278 -13.78 -2.08 16.03
C PRO A 278 -15.25 -2.38 16.40
N SER A 279 -16.15 -1.84 15.57
CA SER A 279 -17.62 -1.94 15.49
C SER A 279 -18.32 -3.30 15.75
N HIS A 280 -17.58 -4.35 16.06
CA HIS A 280 -18.02 -5.74 16.25
C HIS A 280 -17.09 -6.57 17.17
N LEU A 281 -16.10 -5.94 17.83
CA LEU A 281 -15.11 -6.58 18.71
C LEU A 281 -15.09 -5.90 20.09
N HIS A 282 -14.50 -6.57 21.08
CA HIS A 282 -14.46 -6.15 22.47
C HIS A 282 -13.05 -6.30 23.05
N MET A 283 -12.63 -5.32 23.86
CA MET A 283 -11.34 -5.34 24.57
C MET A 283 -11.43 -6.30 25.77
N CYS A 284 -10.59 -7.34 25.80
CA CYS A 284 -10.59 -8.34 26.86
C CYS A 284 -9.46 -8.12 27.89
N ASP A 285 -9.50 -8.87 29.00
CA ASP A 285 -8.53 -8.80 30.11
C ASP A 285 -7.06 -9.07 29.72
N ASP A 286 -6.81 -9.59 28.51
CA ASP A 286 -5.47 -9.79 27.94
C ASP A 286 -4.92 -8.55 27.21
N GLY A 287 -5.74 -7.51 27.02
CA GLY A 287 -5.38 -6.30 26.30
C GLY A 287 -5.47 -6.43 24.77
N GLN A 288 -6.28 -7.37 24.26
CA GLN A 288 -6.54 -7.54 22.83
C GLN A 288 -8.04 -7.43 22.51
N CYS A 289 -8.33 -7.05 21.25
CA CYS A 289 -9.68 -6.99 20.71
C CYS A 289 -10.09 -8.35 20.15
N HIS A 290 -11.18 -8.92 20.66
CA HIS A 290 -11.72 -10.20 20.19
C HIS A 290 -13.24 -10.14 19.99
N THR A 291 -13.82 -11.15 19.34
CA THR A 291 -15.28 -11.21 19.11
C THR A 291 -16.08 -11.30 20.42
N CYS A 292 -15.49 -11.83 21.49
CA CYS A 292 -16.10 -11.82 22.82
C CYS A 292 -15.07 -11.90 23.96
N CYS A 293 -15.50 -11.49 25.16
CA CYS A 293 -14.76 -11.67 26.42
C CYS A 293 -15.62 -12.38 27.48
N GLU A 294 -16.93 -12.16 27.43
CA GLU A 294 -17.96 -12.85 28.22
C GLU A 294 -19.16 -13.19 27.33
N ASP A 295 -20.01 -14.12 27.78
CA ASP A 295 -21.19 -14.59 27.03
C ASP A 295 -22.14 -13.46 26.60
N ALA A 296 -22.18 -12.36 27.35
CA ALA A 296 -23.01 -11.19 27.05
C ALA A 296 -22.55 -10.41 25.80
N HIS A 297 -21.33 -10.61 25.32
CA HIS A 297 -20.85 -10.05 24.05
C HIS A 297 -21.41 -10.85 22.84
N CYS A 298 -21.83 -12.11 23.06
CA CYS A 298 -22.32 -12.98 22.00
C CYS A 298 -23.83 -12.83 21.77
N VAL A 299 -24.20 -11.89 20.92
CA VAL A 299 -25.59 -11.74 20.43
C VAL A 299 -25.75 -12.45 19.09
N CYS A 300 -26.64 -13.43 19.03
CA CYS A 300 -26.90 -14.22 17.82
C CYS A 300 -28.00 -13.61 16.95
N GLU A 301 -27.97 -13.88 15.64
CA GLU A 301 -29.08 -13.52 14.75
C GLU A 301 -30.39 -14.15 15.27
N GLY A 302 -31.45 -13.34 15.35
CA GLY A 302 -32.71 -13.69 16.04
C GLY A 302 -32.81 -13.18 17.49
N GLY A 303 -31.70 -12.75 18.11
CA GLY A 303 -31.68 -12.19 19.47
C GLY A 303 -31.43 -13.20 20.59
N GLY A 304 -30.95 -14.40 20.25
CA GLY A 304 -30.48 -15.39 21.23
C GLY A 304 -29.12 -15.02 21.84
N THR A 305 -28.83 -15.57 23.01
CA THR A 305 -27.53 -15.44 23.70
C THR A 305 -26.59 -16.58 23.31
N GLY A 306 -25.42 -16.26 22.77
CA GLY A 306 -24.34 -17.22 22.57
C GLY A 306 -23.49 -17.44 23.82
N ILE A 307 -22.46 -18.27 23.68
CA ILE A 307 -21.42 -18.52 24.69
C ILE A 307 -20.09 -18.04 24.13
N CYS A 308 -19.31 -17.34 24.95
CA CYS A 308 -17.95 -16.97 24.59
C CYS A 308 -17.00 -18.14 24.85
N ARG A 309 -16.31 -18.62 23.80
CA ARG A 309 -15.36 -19.73 23.94
C ARG A 309 -13.99 -19.25 24.42
N SER A 310 -13.18 -20.16 24.93
CA SER A 310 -11.82 -19.86 25.44
C SER A 310 -10.79 -19.51 24.34
N ASN A 311 -11.21 -19.46 23.08
CA ASN A 311 -10.48 -18.89 21.95
C ASN A 311 -11.13 -17.58 21.44
N PHE A 312 -11.99 -16.97 22.26
CA PHE A 312 -12.68 -15.69 22.04
C PHE A 312 -13.62 -15.62 20.81
N GLU A 313 -13.96 -16.79 20.26
CA GLU A 313 -15.05 -16.95 19.28
C GLU A 313 -16.40 -17.07 19.99
N CYS A 314 -17.44 -16.42 19.46
CA CYS A 314 -18.82 -16.65 19.88
C CYS A 314 -19.36 -17.97 19.31
N GLU A 315 -19.65 -18.93 20.18
CA GLU A 315 -20.53 -20.05 19.83
C GLU A 315 -21.98 -19.63 20.02
N CYS A 316 -22.69 -19.39 18.92
CA CYS A 316 -24.14 -19.30 18.95
C CYS A 316 -24.75 -20.68 19.21
N CYS A 317 -25.05 -20.97 20.48
CA CYS A 317 -25.93 -22.06 20.84
C CYS A 317 -27.28 -21.85 20.17
N SER A 318 -27.63 -22.71 19.21
CA SER A 318 -28.91 -22.68 18.52
C SER A 318 -30.03 -23.21 19.42
N THR A 319 -30.39 -22.46 20.45
CA THR A 319 -31.68 -22.61 21.12
C THR A 319 -32.76 -22.22 20.10
N CYS A 320 -33.34 -23.21 19.42
CA CYS A 320 -34.44 -22.93 18.52
C CYS A 320 -35.66 -22.40 19.30
N ASP A 321 -36.30 -21.36 18.78
CA ASP A 321 -37.73 -21.17 19.03
C ASP A 321 -38.53 -21.97 17.98
N ASP A 322 -39.77 -22.32 18.31
CA ASP A 322 -40.72 -22.86 17.33
C ASP A 322 -41.04 -21.82 16.22
N SER A 323 -40.71 -20.53 16.40
CA SER A 323 -40.74 -19.51 15.34
C SER A 323 -39.63 -19.63 14.28
N ASP A 324 -38.50 -20.25 14.63
CA ASP A 324 -37.29 -20.22 13.82
C ASP A 324 -37.19 -21.45 12.92
N CYS A 325 -37.73 -22.56 13.41
CA CYS A 325 -37.86 -23.82 12.69
C CYS A 325 -38.82 -23.69 11.49
N ARG A 326 -38.45 -24.27 10.34
CA ARG A 326 -39.19 -24.15 9.06
C ARG A 326 -39.35 -25.50 8.38
N ASP A 327 -40.46 -25.70 7.66
CA ASP A 327 -40.68 -26.92 6.85
C ASP A 327 -39.42 -27.25 6.01
N PRO A 328 -38.88 -28.48 6.07
CA PRO A 328 -39.50 -29.70 6.60
C PRO A 328 -39.31 -29.97 8.10
N TYR A 329 -38.57 -29.13 8.85
CA TYR A 329 -38.27 -29.30 10.28
C TYR A 329 -38.76 -28.08 11.09
N PRO A 330 -40.03 -28.03 11.53
CA PRO A 330 -40.69 -26.83 12.02
C PRO A 330 -41.05 -26.87 13.53
N VAL A 331 -40.49 -27.81 14.29
CA VAL A 331 -40.72 -27.96 15.73
C VAL A 331 -39.36 -27.99 16.43
N CYS A 332 -39.19 -27.25 17.51
CA CYS A 332 -37.98 -27.31 18.34
C CYS A 332 -38.07 -28.44 19.37
N ALA A 333 -37.09 -29.35 19.34
CA ALA A 333 -36.98 -30.45 20.29
C ALA A 333 -35.55 -30.60 20.84
N LYS A 334 -35.46 -31.19 22.05
CA LYS A 334 -34.19 -31.45 22.71
C LYS A 334 -33.78 -32.91 22.50
N VAL A 335 -32.84 -33.14 21.60
CA VAL A 335 -32.32 -34.45 21.19
C VAL A 335 -30.96 -34.67 21.87
N ASP A 336 -30.84 -35.73 22.68
CA ASP A 336 -29.65 -36.06 23.49
C ASP A 336 -29.04 -34.90 24.32
N GLY A 337 -29.86 -33.88 24.63
CA GLY A 337 -29.46 -32.69 25.39
C GLY A 337 -29.18 -31.44 24.55
N VAL A 338 -29.19 -31.53 23.23
CA VAL A 338 -29.04 -30.41 22.28
C VAL A 338 -30.41 -29.99 21.74
N GLU A 339 -30.69 -28.69 21.64
CA GLU A 339 -31.90 -28.19 21.00
C GLU A 339 -31.70 -28.04 19.49
N MET A 340 -32.63 -28.59 18.71
CA MET A 340 -32.59 -28.57 17.26
C MET A 340 -34.00 -28.66 16.64
N CYS A 341 -34.14 -28.14 15.43
CA CYS A 341 -35.36 -28.26 14.65
C CYS A 341 -35.56 -29.68 14.13
N VAL A 342 -36.75 -30.23 14.34
CA VAL A 342 -37.18 -31.58 13.96
C VAL A 342 -38.56 -31.54 13.29
N GLN A 343 -39.09 -32.67 12.82
CA GLN A 343 -40.42 -32.68 12.18
C GLN A 343 -41.57 -32.64 13.19
N CYS A 344 -41.36 -33.23 14.36
CA CYS A 344 -42.36 -33.42 15.41
C CYS A 344 -41.72 -33.66 16.78
N LYS A 345 -42.53 -33.52 17.82
CA LYS A 345 -42.22 -33.75 19.25
C LYS A 345 -43.33 -34.58 19.91
N GLU A 346 -44.56 -34.44 19.42
CA GLU A 346 -45.71 -35.30 19.70
C GLU A 346 -46.55 -35.55 18.43
N ASP A 347 -47.45 -36.53 18.46
CA ASP A 347 -48.28 -36.92 17.28
C ASP A 347 -49.07 -35.74 16.69
N ALA A 348 -49.47 -34.78 17.53
CA ALA A 348 -50.19 -33.58 17.13
C ALA A 348 -49.43 -32.72 16.09
N ASP A 349 -48.10 -32.73 16.13
CA ASP A 349 -47.25 -32.03 15.15
C ASP A 349 -47.32 -32.69 13.76
N CYS A 350 -47.54 -34.01 13.72
CA CYS A 350 -47.71 -34.77 12.48
C CYS A 350 -49.14 -34.69 11.93
N HIS A 351 -50.14 -34.48 12.78
CA HIS A 351 -51.54 -34.27 12.36
C HIS A 351 -51.72 -33.07 11.42
N ARG A 352 -50.81 -32.07 11.44
CA ARG A 352 -50.80 -30.94 10.48
C ARG A 352 -50.46 -31.37 9.03
N ILE A 353 -49.99 -32.61 8.84
CA ILE A 353 -49.77 -33.26 7.55
C ILE A 353 -50.94 -34.22 7.27
N ASN A 354 -51.24 -35.13 8.20
CA ASN A 354 -52.37 -36.06 8.13
C ASN A 354 -52.70 -36.61 9.53
N GLU A 355 -54.00 -36.68 9.88
CA GLU A 355 -54.50 -37.17 11.18
C GLU A 355 -54.11 -38.63 11.52
N ALA A 356 -53.62 -39.41 10.55
CA ALA A 356 -53.17 -40.78 10.74
C ALA A 356 -51.65 -40.94 10.97
N CYS A 357 -50.90 -39.82 11.05
CA CYS A 357 -49.45 -39.83 11.23
C CYS A 357 -49.03 -39.63 12.69
N ILE A 358 -48.03 -40.38 13.11
CA ILE A 358 -47.45 -40.39 14.46
C ILE A 358 -46.04 -39.82 14.46
N CYS A 359 -45.61 -39.31 15.61
CA CYS A 359 -44.24 -38.87 15.82
C CYS A 359 -43.36 -40.05 16.28
N THR A 360 -42.29 -40.31 15.55
CA THR A 360 -41.34 -41.38 15.88
C THR A 360 -40.36 -40.97 17.00
N PRO A 361 -39.73 -41.93 17.69
CA PRO A 361 -38.63 -41.65 18.65
C PRO A 361 -37.39 -40.99 18.03
N VAL A 362 -37.34 -40.83 16.70
CA VAL A 362 -36.31 -40.08 15.97
C VAL A 362 -36.82 -38.74 15.43
N TYR A 363 -37.94 -38.25 15.98
CA TYR A 363 -38.54 -36.94 15.73
C TYR A 363 -38.93 -36.69 14.25
N ALA A 364 -39.27 -37.77 13.54
CA ALA A 364 -39.80 -37.77 12.18
C ALA A 364 -41.26 -38.23 12.15
N CYS A 365 -42.06 -37.72 11.20
CA CYS A 365 -43.46 -38.10 11.02
C CYS A 365 -43.60 -39.33 10.11
N GLU A 366 -44.25 -40.38 10.61
CA GLU A 366 -44.52 -41.62 9.87
C GLU A 366 -45.99 -42.03 10.02
N PHE A 367 -46.49 -42.84 9.08
CA PHE A 367 -47.68 -43.64 9.31
C PHE A 367 -47.34 -44.87 10.18
N SER A 368 -48.35 -45.53 10.74
CA SER A 368 -48.19 -46.70 11.61
C SER A 368 -47.64 -47.97 10.93
N ASP A 369 -47.34 -47.92 9.63
CA ASP A 369 -46.65 -48.94 8.84
C ASP A 369 -45.18 -48.58 8.51
N HIS A 370 -44.65 -47.51 9.11
CA HIS A 370 -43.32 -46.93 8.86
C HIS A 370 -43.12 -46.37 7.45
N THR A 371 -44.20 -45.98 6.76
CA THR A 371 -44.09 -45.12 5.57
C THR A 371 -44.00 -43.64 5.97
N ALA A 372 -43.14 -42.87 5.30
CA ALA A 372 -42.90 -41.47 5.63
C ALA A 372 -44.14 -40.60 5.38
N CYS A 373 -44.50 -39.76 6.36
CA CYS A 373 -45.65 -38.88 6.27
C CYS A 373 -45.24 -37.49 5.74
N THR A 374 -45.35 -37.30 4.42
CA THR A 374 -45.05 -36.03 3.75
C THR A 374 -46.33 -35.34 3.25
N LYS A 375 -46.24 -34.02 3.05
CA LYS A 375 -47.23 -33.25 2.27
C LYS A 375 -47.14 -33.56 0.77
#